data_AF-A0A345ECK5-F1
#
_entry.id   AF-A0A345ECK5-F1
#
_cell.length_a   1.000
_cell.length_b   1.000
_cell.length_c   1.000
_cell.angle_alpha   90.00
_cell.angle_beta   90.00
_cell.angle_gamma   90.00
#
_symmetry.space_group_name_H-M   'P 1'
#
loop_
_entity.id
_entity.type
_entity.pdbx_description
1 polymer ?
#
loop_
_entity_poly.entity_id
_entity_poly.type
_entity_poly.pdbx_seq_one_letter_code
_entity_poly.pdbx_strand_id
1 'polypeptide(L)'
;MDDRLEERVAALERTITDGHADDGLPEAARMDARLDELEATVGDIEARVAELDAAVQALRGFAGGVRAVDEAVERRADAAVARVDRLESELAAVREAVSGRDETSVANEPTDRDHATAPPRDARTTSQRDSSRREPSVAGDRSEGAGRVGDRSRDRDGSLTGEVAARTDDALADAAAMEAKPDDADADRSLAERIRRLL
;
A
#
# COMPACT_ATOMS: atom_id res chain seq x y z
N MET A 1 -0.75 36.58 87.61
CA MET A 1 -0.98 37.30 86.33
C MET A 1 -0.81 36.33 85.17
N ASP A 2 0.17 35.43 85.24
CA ASP A 2 0.39 34.37 84.25
C ASP A 2 -0.78 33.37 84.17
N ASP A 3 -1.40 32.99 85.28
CA ASP A 3 -2.53 32.03 85.29
C ASP A 3 -3.73 32.49 84.43
N ARG A 4 -3.99 33.81 84.40
CA ARG A 4 -5.07 34.39 83.59
C ARG A 4 -4.72 34.41 82.10
N LEU A 5 -3.44 34.49 81.77
CA LEU A 5 -2.98 34.45 80.39
C LEU A 5 -3.02 33.01 79.88
N GLU A 6 -2.58 32.05 80.70
CA GLU A 6 -2.67 30.62 80.43
C GLU A 6 -4.13 30.18 80.23
N GLU A 7 -5.04 30.62 81.08
CA GLU A 7 -6.48 30.33 80.93
C GLU A 7 -7.05 30.90 79.63
N ARG A 8 -6.61 32.09 79.23
CA ARG A 8 -7.03 32.71 77.97
C ARG A 8 -6.41 32.02 76.75
N VAL A 9 -5.16 31.57 76.84
CA VAL A 9 -4.50 30.81 75.78
C VAL A 9 -5.15 29.44 75.64
N ALA A 10 -5.42 28.74 76.74
CA ALA A 10 -6.16 27.47 76.71
C ALA A 10 -7.58 27.63 76.15
N ALA A 11 -8.28 28.71 76.50
CA ALA A 11 -9.59 29.03 75.93
C ALA A 11 -9.51 29.35 74.43
N LEU A 12 -8.46 30.06 74.00
CA LEU A 12 -8.23 30.39 72.60
C LEU A 12 -7.83 29.16 71.78
N GLU A 13 -6.92 28.34 72.29
CA GLU A 13 -6.52 27.07 71.69
C GLU A 13 -7.72 26.14 71.54
N ARG A 14 -8.58 26.08 72.56
CA ARG A 14 -9.83 25.34 72.49
C ARG A 14 -10.81 25.92 71.48
N THR A 15 -10.93 27.25 71.41
CA THR A 15 -11.84 27.90 70.43
C THR A 15 -11.35 27.71 69.00
N ILE A 16 -10.03 27.76 68.77
CA ILE A 16 -9.42 27.54 67.44
C ILE A 16 -9.53 26.07 67.02
N THR A 17 -9.31 25.15 67.97
CA THR A 17 -9.39 23.71 67.71
C THR A 17 -10.85 23.26 67.53
N ASP A 18 -11.76 23.66 68.42
CA ASP A 18 -13.18 23.27 68.38
C ASP A 18 -13.96 24.04 67.29
N GLY A 19 -13.48 25.21 66.86
CA GLY A 19 -14.23 26.10 65.98
C GLY A 19 -13.92 25.99 64.48
N HIS A 20 -12.74 25.50 64.08
CA HIS A 20 -12.30 25.57 62.66
C HIS A 20 -11.63 24.29 62.15
N ALA A 21 -11.32 23.30 63.00
CA ALA A 21 -10.61 22.11 62.56
C ALA A 21 -11.46 21.15 61.72
N ASP A 22 -12.78 21.10 61.96
CA ASP A 22 -13.68 20.12 61.31
C ASP A 22 -14.51 20.67 60.15
N ASP A 23 -14.70 22.00 60.02
CA ASP A 23 -15.62 22.55 59.02
C ASP A 23 -15.09 22.42 57.57
N GLY A 24 -13.76 22.46 57.38
CA GLY A 24 -13.13 22.38 56.05
C GLY A 24 -12.71 20.97 55.61
N LEU A 25 -12.56 20.02 56.54
CA LEU A 25 -12.12 18.65 56.22
C LEU A 25 -13.12 17.89 55.32
N PRO A 26 -14.44 17.96 55.55
CA PRO A 26 -15.42 17.32 54.66
C PRO A 26 -15.46 17.98 53.27
N GLU A 27 -15.19 19.27 53.16
CA GLU A 27 -15.13 19.96 51.87
C GLU A 27 -13.87 19.57 51.09
N ALA A 28 -12.70 19.58 51.74
CA ALA A 28 -11.44 19.13 51.16
C ALA A 28 -11.55 17.68 50.66
N ALA A 29 -12.08 16.77 51.48
CA ALA A 29 -12.27 15.37 51.07
C ALA A 29 -13.22 15.20 49.87
N ARG A 30 -14.25 16.05 49.73
CA ARG A 30 -15.12 16.06 48.55
C ARG A 30 -14.41 16.60 47.32
N MET A 31 -13.54 17.59 47.47
CA MET A 31 -12.74 18.12 46.37
C MET A 31 -11.72 17.09 45.90
N ASP A 32 -11.04 16.39 46.82
CA ASP A 32 -10.11 15.32 46.49
C ASP A 32 -10.82 14.19 45.72
N ALA A 33 -11.97 13.72 46.20
CA ALA A 33 -12.76 12.71 45.49
C ALA A 33 -13.19 13.16 44.08
N ARG A 34 -13.46 14.46 43.89
CA ARG A 34 -13.81 15.01 42.58
C ARG A 34 -12.59 15.15 41.67
N LEU A 35 -11.41 15.43 42.23
CA LEU A 35 -10.15 15.44 41.50
C LEU A 35 -9.81 14.02 41.03
N ASP A 36 -9.93 13.02 41.89
CA ASP A 36 -9.72 11.61 41.54
C ASP A 36 -10.65 11.16 40.39
N GLU A 37 -11.94 11.54 40.45
CA GLU A 37 -12.90 11.25 39.36
C GLU A 37 -12.52 11.96 38.05
N LEU A 38 -12.05 13.20 38.13
CA LEU A 38 -11.62 13.94 36.95
C LEU A 38 -10.33 13.36 36.37
N GLU A 39 -9.36 12.98 37.19
CA GLU A 39 -8.13 12.32 36.76
C GLU A 39 -8.43 10.98 36.08
N ALA A 40 -9.35 10.18 36.64
CA ALA A 40 -9.81 8.94 36.00
C ALA A 40 -10.47 9.23 34.63
N THR A 41 -11.34 10.25 34.57
CA THR A 41 -12.00 10.64 33.32
C THR A 41 -10.99 11.12 32.26
N VAL A 42 -9.98 11.89 32.67
CA VAL A 42 -8.90 12.34 31.78
C VAL A 42 -8.10 11.15 31.27
N GLY A 43 -7.73 10.22 32.16
CA GLY A 43 -7.03 9.00 31.77
C GLY A 43 -7.80 8.16 30.75
N ASP A 44 -9.12 8.01 30.93
CA ASP A 44 -9.99 7.32 29.97
C ASP A 44 -10.06 8.03 28.61
N ILE A 45 -10.11 9.38 28.61
CA ILE A 45 -10.10 10.17 27.38
C ILE A 45 -8.76 10.03 26.65
N GLU A 46 -7.65 10.12 27.37
CA GLU A 46 -6.30 9.95 26.80
C GLU A 46 -6.14 8.58 26.14
N ALA A 47 -6.62 7.52 26.81
CA ALA A 47 -6.62 6.17 26.25
C ALA A 47 -7.44 6.08 24.94
N ARG A 48 -8.64 6.68 24.92
CA ARG A 48 -9.49 6.72 23.71
C ARG A 48 -8.87 7.54 22.58
N VAL A 49 -8.20 8.65 22.90
CA VAL A 49 -7.48 9.46 21.91
C VAL A 49 -6.33 8.66 21.31
N ALA A 50 -5.55 7.95 22.14
CA ALA A 50 -4.48 7.09 21.66
C ALA A 50 -4.99 5.97 20.74
N GLU A 51 -6.15 5.37 21.08
CA GLU A 51 -6.81 4.37 20.23
C GLU A 51 -7.28 4.98 18.89
N LEU A 52 -7.89 6.17 18.92
CA LEU A 52 -8.32 6.86 17.70
C LEU A 52 -7.14 7.24 16.81
N ASP A 53 -6.03 7.71 17.38
CA ASP A 53 -4.82 8.01 16.63
C ASP A 53 -4.26 6.75 15.95
N ALA A 54 -4.25 5.62 16.65
CA ALA A 54 -3.85 4.33 16.08
C ALA A 54 -4.78 3.91 14.93
N ALA A 55 -6.10 4.05 15.11
CA ALA A 55 -7.08 3.75 14.06
C ALA A 55 -6.91 4.66 12.84
N VAL A 56 -6.64 5.96 13.03
CA VAL A 56 -6.38 6.90 11.94
C VAL A 56 -5.09 6.55 11.19
N GLN A 57 -4.03 6.14 11.88
CA GLN A 57 -2.81 5.67 11.21
C GLN A 57 -3.06 4.39 10.40
N ALA A 58 -3.87 3.46 10.91
CA ALA A 58 -4.28 2.27 10.17
C ALA A 58 -5.05 2.65 8.89
N LEU A 59 -6.00 3.59 8.98
CA LEU A 59 -6.74 4.09 7.81
C LEU A 59 -5.81 4.78 6.79
N ARG A 60 -4.83 5.56 7.25
CA ARG A 60 -3.83 6.17 6.36
C ARG A 60 -2.97 5.11 5.66
N GLY A 61 -2.56 4.08 6.39
CA GLY A 61 -1.83 2.94 5.83
C GLY A 61 -2.65 2.21 4.77
N PHE A 62 -3.91 1.90 5.06
CA PHE A 62 -4.85 1.28 4.13
C PHE A 62 -5.03 2.12 2.85
N ALA A 63 -5.32 3.42 2.99
CA ALA A 63 -5.47 4.31 1.83
C ALA A 63 -4.19 4.40 0.98
N GLY A 64 -3.01 4.36 1.62
CA GLY A 64 -1.73 4.23 0.92
C GLY A 64 -1.61 2.92 0.15
N GLY A 65 -2.01 1.80 0.76
CA GLY A 65 -2.07 0.49 0.10
C GLY A 65 -2.99 0.47 -1.12
N VAL A 66 -4.18 1.07 -1.03
CA VAL A 66 -5.12 1.19 -2.15
C VAL A 66 -4.50 1.95 -3.32
N ARG A 67 -3.85 3.10 -3.06
CA ARG A 67 -3.15 3.87 -4.11
C ARG A 67 -2.04 3.06 -4.77
N ALA A 68 -1.25 2.33 -3.99
CA ALA A 68 -0.18 1.49 -4.54
C ALA A 68 -0.72 0.37 -5.44
N VAL A 69 -1.88 -0.21 -5.11
CA VAL A 69 -2.58 -1.18 -5.94
C VAL A 69 -3.10 -0.52 -7.22
N ASP A 70 -3.72 0.65 -7.11
CA ASP A 70 -4.24 1.40 -8.25
C ASP A 70 -3.13 1.70 -9.26
N GLU A 71 -2.00 2.26 -8.81
CA GLU A 71 -0.83 2.49 -9.66
C GLU A 71 -0.27 1.20 -10.27
N ALA A 72 -0.36 0.06 -9.56
CA ALA A 72 0.07 -1.23 -10.10
C ALA A 72 -0.90 -1.78 -11.15
N VAL A 73 -2.20 -1.52 -11.01
CA VAL A 73 -3.23 -1.85 -11.99
C VAL A 73 -3.05 -0.99 -13.23
N GLU A 74 -2.87 0.33 -13.08
CA GLU A 74 -2.59 1.25 -14.20
C GLU A 74 -1.37 0.80 -15.00
N ARG A 75 -0.23 0.56 -14.33
CA ARG A 75 0.99 0.07 -15.01
C ARG A 75 0.75 -1.25 -15.76
N ARG A 76 -0.06 -2.16 -15.20
CA ARG A 76 -0.38 -3.43 -15.85
C ARG A 76 -1.31 -3.23 -17.04
N ALA A 77 -2.29 -2.33 -16.92
CA ALA A 77 -3.21 -1.98 -18.00
C ALA A 77 -2.44 -1.35 -19.17
N ASP A 78 -1.58 -0.37 -18.90
CA ASP A 78 -0.73 0.27 -19.91
C ASP A 78 0.16 -0.75 -20.63
N ALA A 79 0.77 -1.67 -19.88
CA ALA A 79 1.58 -2.74 -20.47
C ALA A 79 0.76 -3.71 -21.33
N ALA A 80 -0.48 -4.01 -20.93
CA ALA A 80 -1.38 -4.85 -21.70
C ALA A 80 -1.80 -4.16 -23.01
N VAL A 81 -2.18 -2.88 -22.95
CA VAL A 81 -2.52 -2.07 -24.13
C VAL A 81 -1.35 -2.02 -25.11
N ALA A 82 -0.14 -1.68 -24.64
CA ALA A 82 1.04 -1.62 -25.49
C ALA A 82 1.38 -2.97 -26.15
N ARG A 83 1.07 -4.09 -25.48
CA ARG A 83 1.24 -5.43 -26.05
C ARG A 83 0.19 -5.72 -27.12
N VAL A 84 -1.06 -5.35 -26.90
CA VAL A 84 -2.13 -5.49 -27.90
C VAL A 84 -1.80 -4.66 -29.13
N ASP A 85 -1.42 -3.39 -28.98
CA ASP A 85 -1.04 -2.51 -30.10
C ASP A 85 0.10 -3.11 -30.95
N ARG A 86 1.09 -3.73 -30.29
CA ARG A 86 2.17 -4.45 -30.98
C ARG A 86 1.65 -5.65 -31.75
N LEU A 87 0.81 -6.48 -31.14
CA LEU A 87 0.22 -7.66 -31.79
C LEU A 87 -0.66 -7.27 -32.97
N GLU A 88 -1.44 -6.19 -32.86
CA GLU A 88 -2.25 -5.66 -33.95
C GLU A 88 -1.37 -5.15 -35.11
N SER A 89 -0.28 -4.45 -34.78
CA SER A 89 0.70 -3.99 -35.78
C SER A 89 1.39 -5.15 -36.50
N GLU A 90 1.79 -6.18 -35.74
CA GLU A 90 2.37 -7.41 -36.29
C GLU A 90 1.35 -8.16 -37.18
N LEU A 91 0.09 -8.27 -36.75
CA LEU A 91 -0.98 -8.89 -37.52
C LEU A 91 -1.26 -8.14 -38.83
N ALA A 92 -1.29 -6.81 -38.79
CA ALA A 92 -1.46 -5.98 -39.97
C ALA A 92 -0.32 -6.18 -40.98
N ALA A 93 0.93 -6.22 -40.50
CA ALA A 93 2.10 -6.50 -41.35
C ALA A 93 2.04 -7.90 -41.98
N VAL A 94 1.61 -8.92 -41.22
CA VAL A 94 1.42 -10.28 -41.75
C VAL A 94 0.32 -10.31 -42.80
N ARG A 95 -0.81 -9.62 -42.55
CA ARG A 95 -1.91 -9.54 -43.52
C ARG A 95 -1.47 -8.89 -44.83
N GLU A 96 -0.71 -7.80 -44.76
CA GLU A 96 -0.17 -7.13 -45.94
C GLU A 96 0.79 -8.04 -46.72
N ALA A 97 1.68 -8.76 -46.02
CA ALA A 97 2.62 -9.69 -46.66
C ALA A 97 1.92 -10.87 -47.36
N VAL A 98 0.79 -11.33 -46.83
CA VAL A 98 -0.04 -12.37 -47.48
C VAL A 98 -0.74 -11.80 -48.72
N SER A 99 -1.41 -10.64 -48.60
CA SER A 99 -2.11 -10.01 -49.73
C SER A 99 -1.16 -9.59 -50.86
N GLY A 100 0.02 -9.03 -50.55
CA GLY A 100 1.00 -8.61 -51.56
C GLY A 100 1.71 -9.78 -52.26
N ARG A 101 1.67 -10.99 -51.69
CA ARG A 101 2.18 -12.21 -52.34
C ARG A 101 1.24 -12.72 -53.43
N ASP A 102 -0.06 -12.47 -53.31
CA ASP A 102 -1.03 -12.83 -54.35
C ASP A 102 -0.92 -11.91 -55.57
N GLU A 103 -0.55 -10.63 -55.40
CA GLU A 103 -0.39 -9.68 -56.51
C GLU A 103 0.96 -9.83 -57.25
N THR A 104 2.03 -10.22 -56.56
CA THR A 104 3.38 -10.37 -57.16
C THR A 104 3.59 -11.68 -57.92
N SER A 105 2.66 -12.63 -57.84
CA SER A 105 2.72 -13.87 -58.62
C SER A 105 2.26 -13.72 -60.08
N VAL A 106 1.72 -12.56 -60.50
CA VAL A 106 1.20 -12.35 -61.86
C VAL A 106 2.13 -11.47 -62.72
N ALA A 107 3.16 -10.85 -62.16
CA ALA A 107 4.03 -9.93 -62.89
C ALA A 107 5.52 -10.22 -62.64
N ASN A 108 6.06 -11.27 -63.26
CA ASN A 108 7.49 -11.41 -63.47
C ASN A 108 7.77 -12.08 -64.82
N GLU A 109 7.69 -11.28 -65.88
CA GLU A 109 8.44 -11.50 -67.11
C GLU A 109 9.59 -10.48 -67.12
N PRO A 110 10.86 -10.87 -66.87
CA PRO A 110 11.96 -9.93 -66.84
C PRO A 110 12.43 -9.64 -68.27
N THR A 111 12.07 -8.46 -68.79
CA THR A 111 12.71 -7.92 -70.00
C THR A 111 13.99 -7.18 -69.62
N ASP A 112 15.07 -7.86 -69.95
CA ASP A 112 16.41 -7.37 -70.26
C ASP A 112 16.45 -5.91 -70.75
N ARG A 113 17.28 -5.07 -70.12
CA ARG A 113 17.97 -3.94 -70.77
C ARG A 113 19.01 -3.30 -69.85
N ASP A 114 20.26 -3.53 -70.26
CA ASP A 114 21.46 -2.76 -69.96
C ASP A 114 21.27 -1.24 -70.06
N HIS A 115 21.95 -0.48 -69.20
CA HIS A 115 22.93 0.53 -69.64
C HIS A 115 23.73 1.11 -68.47
N ALA A 116 25.05 1.06 -68.61
CA ALA A 116 26.07 1.69 -67.78
C ALA A 116 26.21 3.20 -68.07
N THR A 117 26.68 3.99 -67.10
CA THR A 117 27.80 4.97 -67.16
C THR A 117 27.67 6.05 -66.06
N ALA A 118 28.77 6.35 -65.36
CA ALA A 118 28.99 7.43 -64.37
C ALA A 118 30.04 8.45 -64.89
N PRO A 119 30.50 9.51 -64.18
CA PRO A 119 29.91 10.61 -63.36
C PRO A 119 30.47 12.00 -63.84
N PRO A 120 30.83 13.05 -63.04
CA PRO A 120 30.28 13.74 -61.85
C PRO A 120 30.05 15.27 -62.07
N ARG A 121 29.54 16.03 -61.08
CA ARG A 121 30.04 17.40 -60.75
C ARG A 121 29.48 18.01 -59.45
N ASP A 122 30.37 18.74 -58.80
CA ASP A 122 30.29 19.46 -57.52
C ASP A 122 29.16 20.49 -57.39
N ALA A 123 28.64 20.65 -56.17
CA ALA A 123 28.50 21.97 -55.54
C ALA A 123 28.33 21.83 -54.01
N ARG A 124 29.17 22.58 -53.29
CA ARG A 124 29.21 22.79 -51.84
C ARG A 124 28.02 23.64 -51.38
N THR A 125 27.57 23.48 -50.12
CA THR A 125 27.58 24.54 -49.07
C THR A 125 26.97 24.08 -47.72
N THR A 126 27.77 24.28 -46.66
CA THR A 126 27.48 24.82 -45.30
C THR A 126 26.19 24.48 -44.54
N SER A 127 26.32 23.86 -43.36
CA SER A 127 26.11 24.47 -42.02
C SER A 127 26.51 23.44 -40.92
N GLN A 128 27.62 23.66 -40.23
CA GLN A 128 27.67 24.15 -38.85
C GLN A 128 26.72 23.43 -37.88
N ARG A 129 27.30 22.41 -37.23
CA ARG A 129 26.82 21.76 -36.01
C ARG A 129 26.72 22.78 -34.88
N ASP A 130 25.54 22.87 -34.28
CA ASP A 130 25.38 23.23 -32.89
C ASP A 130 24.21 22.43 -32.30
N SER A 131 24.50 21.61 -31.30
CA SER A 131 23.50 21.06 -30.37
C SER A 131 24.24 20.42 -29.19
N SER A 132 24.28 21.20 -28.13
CA SER A 132 24.68 20.88 -26.78
C SER A 132 23.98 19.61 -26.25
N ARG A 133 24.77 18.58 -25.99
CA ARG A 133 24.35 17.38 -25.25
C ARG A 133 24.58 17.62 -23.77
N ARG A 134 23.53 18.02 -23.05
CA ARG A 134 23.49 18.03 -21.58
C ARG A 134 23.28 16.61 -21.07
N GLU A 135 24.16 16.16 -20.19
CA GLU A 135 23.98 14.96 -19.38
C GLU A 135 23.20 15.29 -18.11
N PRO A 136 22.31 14.40 -17.62
CA PRO A 136 21.91 14.37 -16.24
C PRO A 136 22.61 13.22 -15.50
N SER A 137 23.45 13.58 -14.54
CA SER A 137 23.94 12.72 -13.48
C SER A 137 22.81 12.41 -12.49
N VAL A 138 22.37 11.15 -12.40
CA VAL A 138 21.59 10.66 -11.25
C VAL A 138 22.48 9.71 -10.47
N ALA A 139 22.90 10.19 -9.30
CA ALA A 139 23.60 9.39 -8.30
C ALA A 139 22.65 8.32 -7.77
N GLY A 140 23.02 7.05 -7.96
CA GLY A 140 22.39 5.93 -7.27
C GLY A 140 22.91 5.86 -5.84
N ASP A 141 22.04 6.14 -4.88
CA ASP A 141 22.26 5.75 -3.50
C ASP A 141 21.76 4.31 -3.32
N ARG A 142 22.73 3.41 -3.15
CA ARG A 142 22.52 2.03 -2.75
C ARG A 142 22.67 1.99 -1.24
N SER A 143 21.59 1.68 -0.54
CA SER A 143 21.69 1.15 0.82
C SER A 143 21.01 -0.20 0.89
N GLU A 144 21.86 -1.21 0.83
CA GLU A 144 21.60 -2.59 1.19
C GLU A 144 21.32 -2.68 2.69
N GLY A 145 20.12 -3.10 3.06
CA GLY A 145 19.75 -3.45 4.43
C GLY A 145 19.38 -4.92 4.49
N ALA A 146 20.39 -5.76 4.70
CA ALA A 146 20.26 -7.20 4.88
C ALA A 146 19.41 -7.54 6.13
N GLY A 147 18.75 -8.68 6.05
CA GLY A 147 17.71 -9.09 6.98
C GLY A 147 18.15 -9.36 8.41
N ARG A 148 17.17 -9.27 9.30
CA ARG A 148 17.12 -10.12 10.49
C ARG A 148 15.70 -10.61 10.66
N VAL A 149 15.48 -11.86 10.24
CA VAL A 149 14.29 -12.64 10.60
C VAL A 149 14.38 -12.86 12.11
N GLY A 150 13.62 -12.06 12.85
CA GLY A 150 13.38 -12.27 14.26
C GLY A 150 12.39 -13.42 14.42
N ASP A 151 12.89 -14.48 15.03
CA ASP A 151 12.15 -15.67 15.44
C ASP A 151 10.96 -15.30 16.33
N ARG A 152 9.86 -16.01 16.12
CA ARG A 152 8.53 -15.73 16.67
C ARG A 152 8.46 -16.29 18.09
N SER A 153 8.59 -15.43 19.09
CA SER A 153 7.98 -15.72 20.40
C SER A 153 6.48 -15.46 20.30
N ARG A 154 5.73 -16.56 20.40
CA ARG A 154 4.27 -16.60 20.46
C ARG A 154 3.80 -16.08 21.83
N ASP A 155 3.82 -14.78 22.00
CA ASP A 155 3.06 -14.17 23.09
C ASP A 155 1.66 -13.89 22.56
N ARG A 156 0.71 -14.70 23.02
CA ARG A 156 -0.73 -14.48 22.85
C ARG A 156 -1.10 -13.24 23.63
N ASP A 157 -0.75 -12.08 23.09
CA ASP A 157 -1.34 -10.84 23.55
C ASP A 157 -2.72 -10.74 22.90
N GLY A 158 -3.76 -10.67 23.72
CA GLY A 158 -5.16 -10.51 23.30
C GLY A 158 -5.45 -9.13 22.71
N SER A 159 -4.46 -8.53 22.07
CA SER A 159 -4.59 -7.30 21.32
C SER A 159 -5.51 -7.55 20.12
N LEU A 160 -6.47 -6.66 19.92
CA LEU A 160 -7.37 -6.64 18.77
C LEU A 160 -6.60 -6.74 17.44
N THR A 161 -5.35 -6.29 17.40
CA THR A 161 -4.45 -6.42 16.24
C THR A 161 -4.08 -7.87 15.91
N GLY A 162 -3.89 -8.73 16.93
CA GLY A 162 -3.62 -10.16 16.75
C GLY A 162 -4.85 -10.94 16.30
N GLU A 163 -6.04 -10.55 16.77
CA GLU A 163 -7.31 -11.14 16.34
C GLU A 163 -7.66 -10.78 14.89
N VAL A 164 -7.41 -9.53 14.49
CA VAL A 164 -7.57 -9.10 13.08
C VAL A 164 -6.60 -9.83 12.16
N ALA A 165 -5.32 -9.98 12.57
CA ALA A 165 -4.32 -10.70 11.77
C ALA A 165 -4.68 -12.19 11.59
N ALA A 166 -5.12 -12.86 12.66
CA ALA A 166 -5.57 -14.25 12.58
C ALA A 166 -6.79 -14.40 11.65
N ARG A 167 -7.75 -13.47 11.75
CA ARG A 167 -8.96 -13.48 10.90
C ARG A 167 -8.63 -13.25 9.42
N THR A 168 -7.63 -12.42 9.12
CA THR A 168 -7.17 -12.19 7.73
C THR A 168 -6.41 -13.39 7.18
N ASP A 169 -5.60 -14.07 7.99
CA ASP A 169 -4.90 -15.29 7.58
C ASP A 169 -5.88 -16.43 7.30
N ASP A 170 -6.90 -16.61 8.14
CA ASP A 170 -7.96 -17.61 7.93
C ASP A 170 -8.76 -17.32 6.66
N ALA A 171 -9.10 -16.04 6.40
CA ALA A 171 -9.81 -15.65 5.17
C ALA A 171 -8.97 -15.87 3.90
N LEU A 172 -7.65 -15.66 3.97
CA LEU A 172 -6.73 -15.94 2.87
C LEU A 172 -6.57 -17.45 2.63
N ALA A 173 -6.55 -18.26 3.68
CA ALA A 173 -6.52 -19.72 3.58
C ALA A 173 -7.80 -20.28 2.95
N ASP A 174 -8.97 -19.76 3.34
CA ASP A 174 -10.26 -20.12 2.76
C ASP A 174 -10.37 -19.71 1.27
N ALA A 175 -9.85 -18.53 0.91
CA ALA A 175 -9.80 -18.08 -0.48
C ALA A 175 -8.89 -18.98 -1.34
N ALA A 176 -7.72 -19.36 -0.82
CA ALA A 176 -6.81 -20.29 -1.50
C ALA A 176 -7.41 -21.70 -1.64
N ALA A 177 -8.21 -22.15 -0.67
CA ALA A 177 -8.91 -23.43 -0.75
C ALA A 177 -10.08 -23.41 -1.77
N MET A 178 -10.71 -22.25 -1.99
CA MET A 178 -11.74 -22.05 -3.03
C MET A 178 -11.15 -22.05 -4.44
N GLU A 179 -9.93 -21.52 -4.63
CA GLU A 179 -9.24 -21.47 -5.93
C GLU A 179 -8.70 -22.85 -6.36
N ALA A 180 -8.51 -23.77 -5.41
CA ALA A 180 -7.97 -25.11 -5.64
C ALA A 180 -9.04 -26.20 -5.86
N LYS A 181 -10.24 -25.86 -6.34
CA LYS A 181 -11.19 -26.89 -6.81
C LYS A 181 -10.86 -27.29 -8.26
N PRO A 182 -10.48 -28.55 -8.53
CA PRO A 182 -10.24 -29.03 -9.89
C PRO A 182 -11.57 -29.38 -10.53
N ASP A 183 -12.26 -28.41 -11.14
CA ASP A 183 -13.56 -28.63 -11.78
C ASP A 183 -13.48 -29.10 -13.25
N ASP A 184 -12.30 -29.41 -13.80
CA ASP A 184 -12.15 -29.75 -15.23
C ASP A 184 -11.61 -31.16 -15.55
N ALA A 185 -11.54 -32.09 -14.59
CA ALA A 185 -11.03 -33.44 -14.88
C ALA A 185 -12.09 -34.45 -15.38
N ASP A 186 -13.38 -34.16 -15.21
CA ASP A 186 -14.47 -35.09 -15.56
C ASP A 186 -15.10 -34.83 -16.94
N ALA A 187 -14.96 -33.63 -17.50
CA ALA A 187 -15.48 -33.30 -18.82
C ALA A 187 -14.72 -34.04 -19.95
N ASP A 188 -13.40 -34.18 -19.82
CA ASP A 188 -12.55 -34.79 -20.85
C ASP A 188 -12.70 -36.31 -20.94
N ARG A 189 -12.99 -36.99 -19.81
CA ARG A 189 -13.24 -38.45 -19.81
C ARG A 189 -14.55 -38.79 -20.53
N SER A 190 -15.58 -37.97 -20.31
CA SER A 190 -16.89 -38.11 -20.97
C SER A 190 -16.78 -37.93 -22.50
N LEU A 191 -15.98 -36.97 -22.96
CA LEU A 191 -15.79 -36.74 -24.40
C LEU A 191 -15.01 -37.89 -25.06
N ALA A 192 -13.90 -38.33 -24.45
CA ALA A 192 -13.08 -39.42 -24.96
C ALA A 192 -13.84 -40.75 -25.03
N GLU A 193 -14.70 -41.03 -24.03
CA GLU A 193 -15.52 -42.23 -23.98
C GLU A 193 -16.67 -42.20 -25.00
N ARG A 194 -17.21 -41.01 -25.29
CA ARG A 194 -18.26 -40.82 -26.30
C ARG A 194 -17.75 -40.95 -27.73
N ILE A 195 -16.50 -40.55 -28.00
CA ILE A 195 -15.85 -40.76 -29.31
C ILE A 195 -15.56 -42.25 -29.54
N ARG A 196 -15.15 -42.99 -28.51
CA ARG A 196 -14.88 -44.43 -28.60
C ARG A 196 -16.13 -45.27 -28.89
N ARG A 197 -17.34 -44.75 -28.60
CA ARG A 197 -18.62 -45.44 -28.85
C ARG A 197 -19.15 -45.26 -30.27
N LEU A 198 -18.59 -44.34 -31.05
CA LEU A 198 -19.03 -43.96 -32.40
C LEU A 198 -18.14 -44.53 -33.53
N LEU A 199 -17.04 -45.20 -33.17
CA LEU A 199 -16.17 -45.98 -34.07
C LEU A 199 -16.38 -47.47 -33.80
#